data_AF-A0A086CIP7-F1
#
_entry.id   AF-A0A086CIP7-F1
#
_cell.length_a   1.000
_cell.length_b   1.000
_cell.length_c   1.000
_cell.angle_alpha   90.00
_cell.angle_beta   90.00
_cell.angle_gamma   90.00
#
_symmetry.space_group_name_H-M   'P 1'
#
loop_
_entity.id
_entity.type
_entity.pdbx_description
1 polymer ?
#
loop_
_entity_poly.entity_id
_entity_poly.type
_entity_poly.pdbx_seq_one_letter_code
_entity_poly.pdbx_strand_id
1 'polypeptide(L)'
;MFKSILLQRKIASIIFIVLLQSFALKYSPKILAQLPYISNSSNINTIENSQLEKFAKAVKSLQMIDRMTQLEMLKAIKAIEMSPEEFMKIGQQEKNKRNLNMEKQIKFEETLITVKKINQKDRLEKREAIKNAGLEVSQFNKIGKMVEQDPELQKVVVKLLGI
;
A
#
# COMPACT_ATOMS: atom_id res chain seq x y z
N MET A 1 -44.77 -20.86 -24.50
CA MET A 1 -43.96 -20.04 -25.43
C MET A 1 -42.71 -19.59 -24.70
N PHE A 2 -41.55 -20.01 -25.21
CA PHE A 2 -40.16 -19.51 -25.02
C PHE A 2 -39.67 -19.16 -23.59
N LYS A 3 -38.80 -19.98 -22.96
CA LYS A 3 -37.30 -19.95 -23.03
C LYS A 3 -36.72 -18.59 -22.61
N SER A 4 -35.70 -18.41 -21.76
CA SER A 4 -34.78 -19.28 -21.01
C SER A 4 -33.72 -18.38 -20.33
N ILE A 5 -33.20 -18.80 -19.17
CA ILE A 5 -31.76 -18.79 -18.78
C ILE A 5 -31.04 -17.44 -18.53
N LEU A 6 -30.65 -17.22 -17.26
CA LEU A 6 -29.32 -16.82 -16.70
C LEU A 6 -29.54 -16.10 -15.35
N LEU A 7 -29.48 -16.78 -14.21
CA LEU A 7 -28.32 -17.34 -13.50
C LEU A 7 -27.32 -16.27 -13.00
N GLN A 8 -27.44 -16.02 -11.69
CA GLN A 8 -26.40 -15.79 -10.67
C GLN A 8 -25.27 -14.77 -10.92
N ARG A 9 -25.18 -13.81 -9.97
CA ARG A 9 -24.06 -13.58 -9.02
C ARG A 9 -24.05 -12.09 -8.64
N LYS A 10 -24.52 -11.78 -7.43
CA LYS A 10 -24.13 -10.55 -6.72
C LYS A 10 -23.49 -10.93 -5.40
N ILE A 11 -22.28 -11.48 -5.47
CA ILE A 11 -21.35 -11.39 -4.33
C ILE A 11 -20.70 -10.03 -4.50
N ALA A 12 -21.20 -9.06 -3.74
CA ALA A 12 -20.65 -7.73 -3.68
C ALA A 12 -19.23 -7.82 -3.10
N SER A 13 -18.27 -7.77 -4.01
CA SER A 13 -16.96 -7.15 -3.91
C SER A 13 -16.73 -6.41 -2.58
N ILE A 14 -16.04 -7.06 -1.63
CA ILE A 14 -15.33 -6.34 -0.57
C ILE A 14 -14.02 -5.90 -1.21
N ILE A 15 -14.09 -4.72 -1.80
CA ILE A 15 -12.98 -4.01 -2.43
C ILE A 15 -12.01 -3.64 -1.31
N PHE A 16 -10.87 -4.35 -1.23
CA PHE A 16 -9.73 -3.87 -0.46
C PHE A 16 -9.10 -2.71 -1.26
N ILE A 17 -9.61 -1.50 -1.00
CA ILE A 17 -9.05 -0.27 -1.55
C ILE A 17 -7.70 -0.03 -0.87
N VAL A 18 -6.63 -0.57 -1.45
CA VAL A 18 -5.29 0.00 -1.26
C VAL A 18 -5.20 1.22 -2.17
N LEU A 19 -5.73 2.33 -1.65
CA LEU A 19 -5.51 3.66 -2.20
C LEU A 19 -4.05 4.06 -1.93
N LEU A 20 -3.14 3.58 -2.77
CA LEU A 20 -1.84 4.19 -2.91
C LEU A 20 -1.48 4.27 -4.39
N GLN A 21 -1.36 5.52 -4.86
CA GLN A 21 -0.65 5.97 -6.07
C GLN A 21 -1.47 6.12 -7.36
N SER A 22 -1.89 7.36 -7.62
CA SER A 22 -1.88 7.96 -8.97
C SER A 22 -1.77 9.49 -8.87
N PHE A 23 -0.69 9.96 -8.25
CA PHE A 23 -0.11 11.26 -8.57
C PHE A 23 1.20 10.98 -9.30
N ALA A 24 1.12 10.82 -10.62
CA ALA A 24 2.27 10.81 -11.51
C ALA A 24 1.86 11.37 -12.89
N LEU A 25 2.17 12.66 -13.05
CA LEU A 25 2.68 13.33 -14.25
C LEU A 25 2.21 12.85 -15.64
N LYS A 26 1.47 13.75 -16.30
CA LYS A 26 1.36 13.87 -17.75
C LYS A 26 2.75 14.06 -18.39
N TYR A 27 3.26 13.04 -19.09
CA TYR A 27 4.25 13.21 -20.15
C TYR A 27 3.86 12.29 -21.33
N SER A 28 3.74 12.89 -22.51
CA SER A 28 3.36 12.24 -23.78
C SER A 28 4.55 11.47 -24.39
N PRO A 29 4.33 10.49 -25.31
CA PRO A 29 5.27 9.42 -25.65
C PRO A 29 6.05 9.64 -26.95
N LYS A 30 6.94 8.67 -27.26
CA LYS A 30 7.83 8.48 -28.44
C LYS A 30 9.19 9.19 -28.25
N ILE A 31 10.37 8.59 -28.45
CA ILE A 31 10.86 7.63 -29.46
C ILE A 31 12.07 6.85 -28.88
N LEU A 32 12.41 5.70 -29.49
CA LEU A 32 13.68 4.95 -29.50
C LEU A 32 13.80 3.87 -28.42
N ALA A 33 14.27 2.66 -28.68
CA ALA A 33 14.55 1.88 -29.88
C ALA A 33 14.73 0.44 -29.35
N GLN A 34 14.46 -0.54 -30.19
CA GLN A 34 14.55 -1.96 -29.85
C GLN A 34 15.98 -2.30 -29.38
N LEU A 35 16.08 -2.84 -28.16
CA LEU A 35 17.23 -3.63 -27.72
C LEU A 35 16.76 -5.08 -27.62
N PRO A 36 17.57 -6.06 -28.04
CA PRO A 36 17.18 -7.46 -28.07
C PRO A 36 16.84 -7.91 -26.65
N TYR A 37 15.60 -8.36 -26.46
CA TYR A 37 15.23 -9.17 -25.31
C TYR A 37 16.07 -10.44 -25.38
N ILE A 38 17.13 -10.51 -24.57
CA ILE A 38 17.70 -11.80 -24.18
C ILE A 38 16.64 -12.44 -23.28
N SER A 39 15.75 -13.21 -23.89
CA SER A 39 14.83 -14.09 -23.18
C SER A 39 15.63 -15.25 -22.61
N ASN A 40 16.21 -15.05 -21.42
CA ASN A 40 16.45 -16.16 -20.51
C ASN A 40 15.10 -16.61 -19.96
N SER A 41 14.34 -17.29 -20.84
CA SER A 41 13.18 -18.09 -20.51
C SER A 41 13.68 -19.39 -19.90
N SER A 42 14.10 -19.32 -18.64
CA SER A 42 14.20 -20.49 -17.78
C SER A 42 13.14 -20.37 -16.67
N ASN A 43 12.07 -21.12 -16.91
CA ASN A 43 11.20 -21.75 -15.92
C ASN A 43 10.08 -20.96 -15.23
N ILE A 44 8.88 -21.21 -15.78
CA ILE A 44 7.62 -21.54 -15.10
C ILE A 44 6.91 -20.38 -14.38
N ASN A 45 5.74 -20.02 -14.94
CA ASN A 45 4.70 -19.14 -14.38
C ASN A 45 4.01 -19.75 -13.13
N THR A 46 4.77 -20.36 -12.23
CA THR A 46 4.24 -20.98 -11.01
C THR A 46 5.03 -20.41 -9.86
N ILE A 47 4.33 -19.70 -8.97
CA ILE A 47 4.93 -19.25 -7.72
C ILE A 47 5.22 -20.50 -6.90
N GLU A 48 6.48 -20.72 -6.54
CA GLU A 48 6.83 -21.80 -5.63
C GLU A 48 6.20 -21.54 -4.25
N ASN A 49 5.74 -22.61 -3.57
CA ASN A 49 5.16 -22.51 -2.22
C ASN A 49 6.09 -21.75 -1.25
N SER A 50 7.41 -21.93 -1.40
CA SER A 50 8.43 -21.22 -0.62
C SER A 50 8.39 -19.69 -0.79
N GLN A 51 8.02 -19.19 -1.97
CA GLN A 51 7.87 -17.76 -2.23
C GLN A 51 6.56 -17.19 -1.65
N LEU A 52 5.48 -17.98 -1.66
CA LEU A 52 4.22 -17.59 -1.00
C LEU A 52 4.36 -17.50 0.51
N GLU A 53 5.12 -18.40 1.14
CA GLU A 53 5.42 -18.34 2.57
C GLU A 53 6.20 -17.08 2.95
N LYS A 54 7.25 -16.76 2.18
CA LYS A 54 8.01 -15.51 2.35
C LYS A 54 7.13 -14.28 2.14
N PHE A 55 6.26 -14.31 1.13
CA PHE A 55 5.31 -13.24 0.87
C PHE A 55 4.34 -13.07 2.04
N ALA A 56 3.73 -14.14 2.54
CA ALA A 56 2.83 -14.10 3.70
C ALA A 56 3.54 -13.59 4.96
N LYS A 57 4.78 -14.01 5.20
CA LYS A 57 5.62 -13.48 6.29
C LYS A 57 5.84 -11.97 6.16
N ALA A 58 6.17 -11.50 4.96
CA ALA A 58 6.32 -10.08 4.69
C ALA A 58 5.00 -9.33 4.93
N VAL A 59 3.88 -9.80 4.36
CA VAL A 59 2.54 -9.20 4.56
C VAL A 59 2.20 -9.07 6.05
N LYS A 60 2.44 -10.11 6.84
CA LYS A 60 2.19 -10.08 8.29
C LYS A 60 3.02 -9.01 8.99
N SER A 61 4.31 -8.89 8.66
CA SER A 61 5.17 -7.84 9.20
C SER A 61 4.70 -6.44 8.78
N LEU A 62 4.34 -6.25 7.51
CA LEU A 62 3.82 -4.98 6.99
C LEU A 62 2.55 -4.55 7.74
N GLN A 63 1.62 -5.48 8.00
CA GLN A 63 0.40 -5.20 8.77
C GLN A 63 0.71 -4.75 10.21
N MET A 64 1.75 -5.30 10.85
CA MET A 64 2.15 -4.84 12.18
C MET A 64 2.73 -3.42 12.13
N ILE A 65 3.62 -3.16 11.16
CA ILE A 65 4.22 -1.84 10.94
C ILE A 65 3.12 -0.80 10.68
N ASP A 66 2.18 -1.10 9.78
CA ASP A 66 1.04 -0.22 9.48
C ASP A 66 0.26 0.18 10.73
N ARG A 67 -0.07 -0.79 11.60
CA ARG A 67 -0.78 -0.52 12.86
C ARG A 67 0.04 0.36 13.81
N MET A 68 1.34 0.07 13.96
CA MET A 68 2.23 0.87 14.81
C MET A 68 2.36 2.29 14.29
N THR A 69 2.57 2.46 12.99
CA THR A 69 2.65 3.75 12.32
C THR A 69 1.37 4.57 12.50
N GLN A 70 0.19 3.93 12.34
CA GLN A 70 -1.09 4.59 12.61
C GLN A 70 -1.20 5.08 14.06
N LEU A 71 -0.81 4.26 15.04
CA LEU A 71 -0.80 4.65 16.45
C LEU A 71 0.16 5.81 16.74
N GLU A 72 1.36 5.79 16.15
CA GLU A 72 2.34 6.87 16.29
C GLU A 72 1.80 8.19 15.70
N MET A 73 1.16 8.15 14.52
CA MET A 73 0.54 9.33 13.91
C MET A 73 -0.61 9.87 14.77
N LEU A 74 -1.49 8.99 15.26
CA LEU A 74 -2.60 9.38 16.13
C LEU A 74 -2.10 10.05 17.41
N LYS A 75 -1.02 9.53 18.01
CA LYS A 75 -0.40 10.11 19.20
C LYS A 75 0.17 11.51 18.91
N ALA A 76 0.87 11.68 17.78
CA ALA A 76 1.44 12.96 17.38
C ALA A 76 0.35 14.03 17.16
N ILE A 77 -0.76 13.67 16.51
CA ILE A 77 -1.86 14.60 16.23
C ILE A 77 -2.65 14.94 17.50
N LYS A 78 -2.93 13.95 18.37
CA LYS A 78 -3.62 14.21 19.65
C LYS A 78 -2.86 15.16 20.57
N ALA A 79 -1.53 15.20 20.49
CA ALA A 79 -0.69 16.07 21.31
C ALA A 79 -0.94 17.58 21.06
N ILE A 80 -1.54 17.93 19.92
CA ILE A 80 -1.92 19.32 19.60
C ILE A 80 -3.44 19.56 19.72
N GLU A 81 -4.15 18.68 20.42
CA GLU A 81 -5.59 18.77 20.69
C GLU A 81 -6.44 18.89 19.41
N MET A 82 -5.99 18.23 18.34
CA MET A 82 -6.65 18.22 17.03
C MET A 82 -7.13 16.81 16.70
N SER A 83 -8.25 16.71 15.96
CA SER A 83 -8.67 15.40 15.42
C SER A 83 -7.83 15.03 14.19
N PRO A 84 -7.65 13.73 13.89
CA PRO A 84 -7.00 13.30 12.65
C PRO A 84 -7.65 13.88 11.38
N GLU A 85 -8.98 13.94 11.34
CA GLU A 85 -9.75 14.46 10.22
C GLU A 85 -9.51 15.97 10.03
N GLU A 86 -9.51 16.73 11.13
CA GLU A 86 -9.21 18.15 11.12
C GLU A 86 -7.76 18.40 10.66
N PHE A 87 -6.81 17.65 11.20
CA PHE A 87 -5.40 17.72 10.82
C PHE A 87 -5.20 17.47 9.32
N MET A 88 -5.86 16.44 8.78
CA MET A 88 -5.81 16.11 7.36
C MET A 88 -6.46 17.20 6.50
N LYS A 89 -7.62 17.72 6.91
CA LYS A 89 -8.31 18.80 6.22
C LYS A 89 -7.46 20.07 6.13
N ILE A 90 -6.82 20.47 7.23
CA ILE A 90 -5.93 21.64 7.28
C ILE A 90 -4.66 21.37 6.46
N GLY A 91 -4.13 20.15 6.49
CA GLY A 91 -2.96 19.75 5.72
C GLY A 91 -3.14 19.85 4.19
N GLN A 92 -4.38 19.72 3.71
CA GLN A 92 -4.73 19.90 2.30
C GLN A 92 -4.88 21.37 1.89
N GLN A 93 -4.95 22.30 2.83
CA GLN A 93 -5.09 23.73 2.55
C GLN A 93 -3.73 24.37 2.29
N GLU A 94 -3.72 25.33 1.35
CA GLU A 94 -2.60 26.27 1.22
C GLU A 94 -2.38 27.00 2.54
N LYS A 95 -1.11 27.26 2.89
CA LYS A 95 -0.74 27.82 4.21
C LYS A 95 -1.46 29.14 4.52
N ASN A 96 -1.65 30.00 3.53
CA ASN A 96 -2.35 31.28 3.62
C ASN A 96 -3.88 31.16 3.75
N LYS A 97 -4.46 29.99 3.47
CA LYS A 97 -5.91 29.72 3.56
C LYS A 97 -6.31 29.00 4.86
N ARG A 98 -5.33 28.65 5.70
CA ARG A 98 -5.59 27.97 6.98
C ARG A 98 -6.14 28.97 7.99
N ASN A 99 -7.26 28.62 8.59
CA ASN A 99 -7.88 29.41 9.65
C ASN A 99 -7.38 28.95 11.02
N LEU A 100 -6.10 29.19 11.31
CA LEU A 100 -5.47 28.88 12.59
C LEU A 100 -4.89 30.15 13.21
N ASN A 101 -4.95 30.27 14.53
CA ASN A 101 -4.16 31.30 15.22
C ASN A 101 -2.66 30.96 15.15
N MET A 102 -1.80 31.93 15.50
CA MET A 102 -0.34 31.78 15.36
C MET A 102 0.21 30.59 16.16
N GLU A 103 -0.25 30.40 17.39
CA GLU A 103 0.20 29.29 18.25
C GLU A 103 -0.18 27.92 17.66
N LYS A 104 -1.44 27.74 17.25
CA LYS A 104 -1.93 26.51 16.62
C LYS A 104 -1.22 26.27 15.28
N GLN A 105 -0.92 27.32 14.52
CA GLN A 105 -0.18 27.20 13.27
C GLN A 105 1.24 26.64 13.51
N ILE A 106 1.95 27.12 14.53
CA ILE A 106 3.30 26.61 14.87
C ILE A 106 3.22 25.12 15.26
N LYS A 107 2.33 24.77 16.20
CA LYS A 107 2.11 23.38 16.63
C LYS A 107 1.73 22.46 15.48
N PHE A 108 0.90 22.93 14.56
CA PHE A 108 0.50 22.21 13.36
C PHE A 108 1.70 21.93 12.43
N GLU A 109 2.54 22.92 12.15
CA GLU A 109 3.72 22.76 11.28
C GLU A 109 4.77 21.81 11.89
N GLU A 110 5.01 21.90 13.20
CA GLU A 110 5.88 20.96 13.92
C GLU A 110 5.36 19.52 13.89
N THR A 111 4.04 19.37 14.05
CA THR A 111 3.37 18.07 13.96
C THR A 111 3.44 17.53 12.54
N LEU A 112 3.30 18.37 11.51
CA LEU A 112 3.50 17.95 10.11
C LEU A 112 4.91 17.41 9.86
N ILE A 113 5.94 18.04 10.43
CA ILE A 113 7.32 17.53 10.33
C ILE A 113 7.43 16.16 11.01
N THR A 114 6.83 16.00 12.18
CA THR A 114 6.81 14.72 12.91
C THR A 114 6.10 13.62 12.12
N VAL A 115 4.91 13.90 11.57
CA VAL A 115 4.17 12.97 10.73
C VAL A 115 4.95 12.60 9.46
N LYS A 116 5.69 13.55 8.86
CA LYS A 116 6.58 13.26 7.72
C LYS A 116 7.71 12.29 8.11
N LYS A 117 8.32 12.48 9.28
CA LYS A 117 9.37 11.58 9.79
C LYS A 117 8.83 10.16 10.06
N ILE A 118 7.66 10.06 10.69
CA ILE A 118 6.97 8.77 10.91
C ILE A 118 6.74 8.06 9.57
N ASN A 119 6.24 8.76 8.56
CA ASN A 119 6.03 8.19 7.22
C ASN A 119 7.33 7.79 6.50
N GLN A 120 8.43 8.49 6.75
CA GLN A 120 9.74 8.11 6.19
C GLN A 120 10.27 6.84 6.85
N LYS A 121 10.16 6.74 8.18
CA LYS A 121 10.51 5.55 8.96
C LYS A 121 9.70 4.34 8.52
N ASP A 122 8.37 4.47 8.42
CA ASP A 122 7.47 3.41 7.91
C ASP A 122 7.96 2.84 6.56
N ARG A 123 8.29 3.70 5.59
CA ARG A 123 8.78 3.25 4.27
C ARG A 123 10.11 2.52 4.33
N LEU A 124 10.95 2.82 5.31
CA LEU A 124 12.23 2.12 5.51
C LEU A 124 11.99 0.77 6.16
N GLU A 125 11.23 0.74 7.25
CA GLU A 125 10.88 -0.48 7.99
C GLU A 125 10.13 -1.49 7.10
N LYS A 126 9.20 -1.04 6.26
CA LYS A 126 8.52 -1.91 5.30
C LYS A 126 9.46 -2.54 4.29
N ARG A 127 10.41 -1.76 3.75
CA ARG A 127 11.41 -2.28 2.81
C ARG A 127 12.34 -3.28 3.48
N GLU A 128 12.72 -3.02 4.72
CA GLU A 128 13.52 -3.93 5.52
C GLU A 128 12.76 -5.21 5.88
N ALA A 129 11.48 -5.11 6.26
CA ALA A 129 10.64 -6.26 6.56
C ALA A 129 10.48 -7.21 5.37
N ILE A 130 10.35 -6.67 4.16
CA ILE A 130 10.32 -7.47 2.92
C ILE A 130 11.67 -8.20 2.73
N LYS A 131 12.79 -7.50 2.90
CA LYS A 131 14.14 -8.10 2.81
C LYS A 131 14.38 -9.17 3.88
N ASN A 132 13.95 -8.93 5.11
CA ASN A 132 14.05 -9.87 6.24
C ASN A 132 13.14 -11.10 6.07
N ALA A 133 12.11 -11.01 5.22
CA ALA A 133 11.33 -12.15 4.77
C ALA A 133 12.02 -12.95 3.64
N GLY A 134 13.16 -12.48 3.13
CA GLY A 134 13.92 -13.14 2.07
C GLY A 134 13.43 -12.82 0.67
N LEU A 135 12.84 -11.64 0.48
CA LEU A 135 12.37 -11.13 -0.81
C LEU A 135 12.99 -9.76 -1.11
N GLU A 136 13.25 -9.50 -2.38
CA GLU A 136 13.41 -8.13 -2.88
C GLU A 136 12.06 -7.45 -3.05
N VAL A 137 12.03 -6.11 -2.98
CA VAL A 137 10.80 -5.33 -3.14
C VAL A 137 10.12 -5.60 -4.49
N SER A 138 10.90 -5.78 -5.56
CA SER A 138 10.38 -6.11 -6.89
C SER A 138 9.71 -7.49 -6.94
N GLN A 139 10.28 -8.47 -6.24
CA GLN A 139 9.73 -9.83 -6.13
C GLN A 139 8.43 -9.82 -5.32
N PHE A 140 8.43 -9.15 -4.17
CA PHE A 140 7.24 -8.96 -3.35
C PHE A 140 6.09 -8.34 -4.16
N ASN A 141 6.37 -7.27 -4.91
CA ASN A 141 5.37 -6.61 -5.76
C ASN A 141 4.87 -7.52 -6.90
N LYS A 142 5.75 -8.34 -7.50
CA LYS A 142 5.37 -9.29 -8.55
C LYS A 142 4.44 -10.37 -8.00
N ILE A 143 4.78 -10.96 -6.84
CA ILE A 143 3.95 -11.96 -6.17
C ILE A 143 2.60 -11.34 -5.76
N GLY A 144 2.61 -10.13 -5.20
CA GLY A 144 1.39 -9.41 -4.83
C GLY A 144 0.41 -9.25 -6.00
N LYS A 145 0.90 -8.83 -7.18
CA LYS A 145 0.06 -8.74 -8.39
C LYS A 145 -0.53 -10.08 -8.82
N MET A 146 0.25 -11.16 -8.73
CA MET A 146 -0.23 -12.50 -9.06
C MET A 146 -1.30 -12.97 -8.07
N VAL A 147 -1.10 -12.75 -6.77
CA VAL A 147 -2.07 -13.06 -5.71
C VAL A 147 -3.34 -12.23 -5.90
N GLU A 148 -3.26 -10.94 -6.23
CA GLU A 148 -4.44 -10.11 -6.50
C GLU A 148 -5.30 -10.62 -7.66
N GLN A 149 -4.67 -11.27 -8.65
CA GLN A 149 -5.33 -11.73 -9.88
C GLN A 149 -5.83 -13.19 -9.79
N ASP A 150 -5.35 -13.98 -8.84
CA ASP A 150 -5.65 -15.41 -8.72
C ASP A 150 -6.34 -15.73 -7.38
N PRO A 151 -7.65 -16.03 -7.37
CA PRO A 151 -8.39 -16.39 -6.17
C PRO A 151 -7.87 -17.61 -5.41
N GLU A 152 -7.25 -18.58 -6.07
CA GLU A 152 -6.67 -19.74 -5.39
C GLU A 152 -5.39 -19.35 -4.64
N LEU A 153 -4.55 -18.50 -5.23
CA LEU A 153 -3.40 -17.93 -4.53
C LEU A 153 -3.82 -17.08 -3.32
N GLN A 154 -4.93 -16.32 -3.43
CA GLN A 154 -5.48 -15.57 -2.29
C GLN A 154 -5.83 -16.48 -1.12
N LYS A 155 -6.53 -17.59 -1.38
CA LYS A 155 -6.88 -18.57 -0.34
C LYS A 155 -5.63 -19.14 0.34
N VAL A 156 -4.59 -19.45 -0.42
CA VAL A 156 -3.33 -19.96 0.13
C VAL A 156 -2.66 -18.91 1.02
N VAL A 157 -2.57 -17.66 0.57
CA VAL A 157 -1.99 -16.57 1.36
C VAL A 157 -2.79 -16.32 2.64
N VAL A 158 -4.13 -16.29 2.57
CA VAL A 158 -5.02 -16.17 3.74
C VAL A 158 -4.75 -17.28 4.76
N LYS A 159 -4.67 -18.53 4.30
CA LYS A 159 -4.32 -19.67 5.15
C LYS A 159 -2.95 -19.51 5.81
N LEU A 160 -1.94 -19.06 5.07
CA LEU A 160 -0.59 -18.80 5.59
C LEU A 160 -0.54 -17.65 6.60
N LEU A 161 -1.43 -16.66 6.46
CA LEU A 161 -1.58 -15.56 7.42
C LEU A 161 -2.27 -16.01 8.72
N GLY A 162 -2.96 -17.14 8.71
CA GLY A 162 -3.67 -17.68 9.86
C GLY A 162 -4.92 -16.87 10.20
N ILE A 163 -5.60 -16.35 9.18
CA ILE A 163 -6.85 -15.57 9.27
C ILE A 163 -7.98 -16.22 8.50
#